data_AF-A0A661KWD0-F1
#
_entry.id   AF-A0A661KWD0-F1
#
_cell.length_a   1.000
_cell.length_b   1.000
_cell.length_c   1.000
_cell.angle_alpha   90.00
_cell.angle_beta   90.00
_cell.angle_gamma   90.00
#
_symmetry.space_group_name_H-M   'P 1'
#
loop_
_entity.id
_entity.type
_entity.pdbx_description
1 polymer ?
#
loop_
_entity_poly.entity_id
_entity_poly.type
_entity_poly.pdbx_seq_one_letter_code
_entity_poly.pdbx_strand_id
1 'polypeptide(L)'
;KIDWSDPFWKQIRERIKDINRRIEESDETGALLSGMSARYIPAGPSGLITRGREDILPTGRNFYSLDPYRIPTTYAWEIGKRLSEKVIEKHIREEGRYPENVAIYWMCSDIMWADGEGMAQIMHLIGVRPKWLKNGRVNGFEVISLDELGRPRIDVTIRVSGITRDNFPNCIELIDEAVQEVASLDEPVEMNFVRKHTLEQMNEIGDGDNAFRRATFRIFCSMPGVYQAGTQLAVYASAWKEEKDLAEVFLYWNGYAYGKGVFGEARHNEFAGILKSVDITYNKVVSDEYDLFGCCCYFGTHGGMTAAARHLSGKDVKTYYGDTREGGYVEVRDLADEIRRVVRTKLLNPKWIEGMKRHGYKGASDISKRIGRVYGWEATTQEVDDWIFDDIARRFLMNEENKKFFEENNPWALEEIGRRLIEAMERGLWNPAPDVKEELKSIYLEIEGWLEEKIGDTKGDFQGASIDIITKEEVEHWKRKMAQVLR
;
A
#
# COMPACT_ATOMS: atom_id res chain seq x y z
N LYS A 1 18.00 36.68 -7.84
CA LYS A 1 19.47 36.52 -7.75
C LYS A 1 19.80 36.18 -6.31
N ILE A 2 20.65 35.18 -6.06
CA ILE A 2 21.07 34.80 -4.71
C ILE A 2 22.03 35.88 -4.20
N ASP A 3 21.71 36.50 -3.06
CA ASP A 3 22.57 37.48 -2.39
C ASP A 3 23.14 36.85 -1.11
N TRP A 4 24.41 36.46 -1.14
CA TRP A 4 25.06 35.80 -0.01
C TRP A 4 25.33 36.72 1.19
N SER A 5 25.10 38.03 1.06
CA SER A 5 25.13 38.97 2.18
C SER A 5 23.80 39.03 2.95
N ASP A 6 22.71 38.57 2.34
CA ASP A 6 21.40 38.45 2.97
C ASP A 6 21.42 37.33 4.04
N PRO A 7 20.95 37.60 5.28
CA PRO A 7 20.87 36.60 6.34
C PRO A 7 20.14 35.29 5.96
N PHE A 8 19.09 35.37 5.14
CA PHE A 8 18.31 34.22 4.68
C PHE A 8 19.17 33.29 3.80
N TRP A 9 19.83 33.84 2.78
CA TRP A 9 20.69 33.06 1.89
C TRP A 9 21.93 32.54 2.60
N LYS A 10 22.46 33.29 3.57
CA LYS A 10 23.55 32.82 4.44
C LYS A 10 23.13 31.61 5.27
N GLN A 11 21.94 31.62 5.87
CA GLN A 11 21.43 30.47 6.63
C GLN A 11 21.25 29.24 5.74
N ILE A 12 20.69 29.41 4.53
CA ILE A 12 20.56 28.32 3.55
C ILE A 12 21.92 27.75 3.18
N ARG A 13 22.92 28.60 2.92
CA ARG A 13 24.28 28.16 2.58
C ARG A 13 24.90 27.30 3.67
N GLU A 14 24.80 27.73 4.93
CA GLU A 14 25.37 26.97 6.05
C GLU A 14 24.65 25.65 6.26
N ARG A 15 23.32 25.63 6.09
CA ARG A 15 22.54 24.38 6.11
C ARG A 15 22.95 23.41 5.00
N ILE A 16 23.14 23.90 3.77
CA ILE A 16 23.62 23.07 2.63
C ILE A 16 25.00 22.48 2.93
N LYS A 17 25.94 23.30 3.43
CA LYS A 17 27.28 22.82 3.77
C LYS A 17 27.24 21.75 4.86
N ASP A 18 26.41 21.95 5.89
CA ASP A 18 26.27 20.99 6.97
C ASP A 18 25.65 19.67 6.51
N ILE A 19 24.62 19.71 5.66
CA ILE A 19 24.07 18.50 5.03
C ILE A 19 25.13 17.80 4.19
N ASN A 20 25.85 18.52 3.33
CA ASN A 20 26.90 17.94 2.49
C ASN A 20 27.99 17.26 3.32
N ARG A 21 28.45 17.93 4.39
CA ARG A 21 29.40 17.37 5.35
C ARG A 21 28.87 16.08 5.98
N ARG A 22 27.62 16.06 6.45
CA ARG A 22 27.02 14.84 7.04
C ARG A 22 26.83 13.71 6.04
N ILE A 23 26.62 14.02 4.75
CA ILE A 23 26.62 13.01 3.68
C ILE A 23 28.04 12.44 3.51
N GLU A 24 29.05 13.30 3.42
CA GLU A 24 30.46 12.89 3.30
C GLU A 24 30.99 12.12 4.52
N GLU A 25 30.47 12.41 5.72
CA GLU A 25 30.79 11.72 6.98
C GLU A 25 30.11 10.34 7.11
N SER A 26 29.25 9.94 6.17
CA SER A 26 28.55 8.65 6.22
C SER A 26 29.51 7.48 5.96
N ASP A 27 29.57 6.53 6.91
CA ASP A 27 30.48 5.37 6.86
C ASP A 27 29.76 4.06 7.18
N GLU A 28 29.01 3.55 6.19
CA GLU A 28 28.25 2.31 6.32
C GLU A 28 29.13 1.07 6.44
N THR A 29 30.26 1.03 5.71
CA THR A 29 31.21 -0.09 5.76
C THR A 29 31.94 -0.12 7.10
N GLY A 30 32.42 1.02 7.60
CA GLY A 30 33.06 1.10 8.91
C GLY A 30 32.11 0.79 10.06
N ALA A 31 30.84 1.20 9.95
CA ALA A 31 29.79 0.80 10.89
C ALA A 31 29.57 -0.73 10.88
N LEU A 32 29.51 -1.36 9.71
CA LEU A 32 29.39 -2.82 9.58
C LEU A 32 30.59 -3.54 10.23
N LEU A 33 31.82 -3.12 9.94
CA LEU A 33 33.04 -3.69 10.51
C LEU A 33 33.12 -3.50 12.03
N SER A 34 32.67 -2.36 12.52
CA SER A 34 32.56 -2.08 13.96
C SER A 34 31.56 -3.03 14.63
N GLY A 35 30.42 -3.27 13.99
CA GLY A 35 29.38 -4.18 14.48
C GLY A 35 29.86 -5.62 14.53
N MET A 36 30.54 -6.08 13.46
CA MET A 36 31.21 -7.38 13.43
C MET A 36 32.28 -7.53 14.50
N SER A 37 32.90 -6.42 14.92
CA SER A 37 33.87 -6.36 16.02
C SER A 37 33.22 -6.18 17.40
N ALA A 38 31.90 -6.39 17.52
CA ALA A 38 31.11 -6.20 18.73
C ALA A 38 31.26 -4.81 19.39
N ARG A 39 31.54 -3.77 18.58
CA ARG A 39 31.59 -2.39 19.07
C ARG A 39 30.20 -1.78 19.06
N TYR A 40 30.00 -0.79 19.92
CA TYR A 40 28.78 0.00 19.94
C TYR A 40 28.61 0.79 18.63
N ILE A 41 27.46 0.64 17.99
CA ILE A 41 27.07 1.42 16.82
C ILE A 41 26.19 2.58 17.28
N PRO A 42 26.58 3.84 17.02
CA PRO A 42 25.79 5.00 17.41
C PRO A 42 24.36 4.92 16.89
N ALA A 43 23.39 5.15 17.79
CA ALA A 43 21.99 5.22 17.43
C ALA A 43 21.65 6.54 16.73
N GLY A 44 20.63 6.54 15.88
CA GLY A 44 20.16 7.72 15.17
C GLY A 44 18.68 7.62 14.76
N PRO A 45 18.01 8.74 14.49
CA PRO A 45 16.65 8.68 13.96
C PRO A 45 16.64 8.12 12.53
N SER A 46 15.51 7.55 12.13
CA SER A 46 15.17 7.21 10.74
C SER A 46 14.13 8.18 10.18
N GLY A 47 13.96 8.17 8.85
CA GLY A 47 13.01 9.04 8.17
C GLY A 47 13.38 9.25 6.70
N LEU A 48 12.79 10.28 6.08
CA LEU A 48 13.04 10.64 4.69
C LEU A 48 13.68 12.04 4.62
N ILE A 49 14.81 12.16 3.93
CA ILE A 49 15.49 13.45 3.76
C ILE A 49 14.59 14.42 3.00
N THR A 50 13.85 13.92 2.00
CA THR A 50 12.86 14.71 1.24
C THR A 50 11.72 15.25 2.10
N ARG A 51 11.50 14.71 3.30
CA ARG A 51 10.53 15.20 4.29
C ARG A 51 11.15 16.13 5.33
N GLY A 52 12.33 16.69 5.04
CA GLY A 52 13.03 17.62 5.92
C GLY A 52 13.75 16.97 7.10
N ARG A 53 13.83 15.63 7.15
CA ARG A 53 14.52 14.87 8.19
C ARG A 53 16.01 14.75 7.88
N GLU A 54 16.71 15.88 7.84
CA GLU A 54 18.17 15.89 7.67
C GLU A 54 18.92 15.31 8.89
N ASP A 55 18.27 15.26 10.06
CA ASP A 55 18.77 14.64 11.30
C ASP A 55 19.08 13.13 11.16
N ILE A 56 18.64 12.50 10.08
CA ILE A 56 18.94 11.10 9.75
C ILE A 56 20.35 10.91 9.18
N LEU A 57 21.05 11.99 8.82
CA LEU A 57 22.45 11.94 8.40
C LEU A 57 23.39 12.16 9.61
N PRO A 58 24.60 11.55 9.63
CA PRO A 58 25.15 10.61 8.63
C PRO A 58 24.48 9.22 8.66
N THR A 59 24.63 8.44 7.59
CA THR A 59 24.28 7.00 7.57
C THR A 59 25.38 6.16 8.23
N GLY A 60 25.18 4.84 8.34
CA GLY A 60 26.05 3.97 9.16
C GLY A 60 25.70 3.99 10.66
N ARG A 61 24.44 4.28 11.00
CA ARG A 61 23.92 4.32 12.38
C ARG A 61 22.92 3.20 12.64
N ASN A 62 22.81 2.80 13.91
CA ASN A 62 21.77 1.89 14.36
C ASN A 62 20.45 2.67 14.54
N PHE A 63 19.69 2.79 13.47
CA PHE A 63 18.54 3.70 13.47
C PHE A 63 17.40 3.21 14.37
N TYR A 64 16.67 4.15 14.96
CA TYR A 64 15.39 3.93 15.62
C TYR A 64 14.27 4.66 14.87
N SER A 65 13.02 4.27 15.13
CA SER A 65 11.84 4.92 14.54
C SER A 65 11.50 6.22 15.27
N LEU A 66 10.60 6.16 16.25
CA LEU A 66 10.08 7.30 16.99
C LEU A 66 9.33 6.86 18.26
N ASP A 67 8.93 7.82 19.08
CA ASP A 67 8.04 7.59 20.22
C ASP A 67 6.58 7.46 19.73
N PRO A 68 5.95 6.28 19.84
CA PRO A 68 4.62 6.03 19.31
C PRO A 68 3.53 6.82 20.06
N TYR A 69 3.82 7.38 21.24
CA TYR A 69 2.87 8.23 21.98
C TYR A 69 2.84 9.67 21.48
N ARG A 70 3.67 10.06 20.50
CA ARG A 70 3.68 11.42 19.92
C ARG A 70 2.94 11.51 18.59
N ILE A 71 2.26 10.43 18.21
CA ILE A 71 1.61 10.25 16.92
C ILE A 71 0.08 10.27 17.11
N PRO A 72 -0.68 11.01 16.28
CA PRO A 72 -0.19 11.92 15.25
C PRO A 72 0.39 13.21 15.84
N THR A 73 1.33 13.84 15.12
CA THR A 73 1.79 15.20 15.48
C THR A 73 0.74 16.25 15.13
N THR A 74 0.85 17.45 15.68
CA THR A 74 -0.04 18.57 15.33
C THR A 74 0.09 18.99 13.86
N TYR A 75 1.28 18.84 13.27
CA TYR A 75 1.50 19.07 11.84
C TYR A 75 0.82 18.00 10.98
N ALA A 76 0.98 16.73 11.37
CA ALA A 76 0.31 15.61 10.71
C ALA A 76 -1.22 15.70 10.80
N TRP A 77 -1.76 16.27 11.89
CA TRP A 77 -3.19 16.56 12.03
C TRP A 77 -3.73 17.47 10.94
N GLU A 78 -3.05 18.59 10.67
CA GLU A 78 -3.48 19.54 9.62
C GLU A 78 -3.46 18.91 8.23
N ILE A 79 -2.46 18.07 7.93
CA ILE A 79 -2.39 17.35 6.65
C ILE A 79 -3.48 16.28 6.57
N GLY A 80 -3.69 15.49 7.63
CA GLY A 80 -4.73 14.47 7.69
C GLY A 80 -6.14 15.04 7.54
N LYS A 81 -6.39 16.22 8.13
CA LYS A 81 -7.62 16.99 7.93
C LYS A 81 -7.84 17.34 6.46
N ARG A 82 -6.84 17.94 5.81
CA ARG A 82 -6.91 18.30 4.37
C ARG A 82 -7.10 17.07 3.49
N LEU A 83 -6.41 15.96 3.77
CA LEU A 83 -6.60 14.70 3.03
C LEU A 83 -8.05 14.20 3.13
N SER A 84 -8.62 14.24 4.33
CA SER A 84 -10.01 13.83 4.55
C SER A 84 -10.98 14.70 3.77
N GLU A 85 -10.81 16.02 3.83
CA GLU A 85 -11.63 16.98 3.09
C GLU A 85 -11.50 16.74 1.58
N LYS A 86 -10.29 16.53 1.06
CA LYS A 86 -10.05 16.26 -0.37
C LYS A 86 -10.64 14.95 -0.86
N VAL A 87 -10.58 13.88 -0.06
CA VAL A 87 -11.23 12.59 -0.37
C VAL A 87 -12.74 12.78 -0.48
N ILE A 88 -13.35 13.48 0.48
CA ILE A 88 -14.79 13.74 0.51
C ILE A 88 -15.21 14.64 -0.66
N GLU A 89 -14.51 15.75 -0.88
CA GLU A 89 -14.77 16.69 -1.98
C GLU A 89 -14.73 15.99 -3.34
N LYS A 90 -13.70 15.15 -3.57
CA LYS A 90 -13.56 14.39 -4.82
C LYS A 90 -14.72 13.42 -5.01
N HIS A 91 -15.10 12.68 -3.96
CA HIS A 91 -16.22 11.74 -4.05
C HIS A 91 -17.56 12.44 -4.30
N ILE A 92 -17.84 13.56 -3.62
CA ILE A 92 -19.06 14.35 -3.86
C ILE A 92 -19.09 14.87 -5.30
N ARG A 93 -17.95 15.33 -5.83
CA ARG A 93 -17.86 15.83 -7.20
C ARG A 93 -18.14 14.75 -8.25
N GLU A 94 -17.74 13.51 -7.98
CA GLU A 94 -17.86 12.40 -8.94
C GLU A 94 -19.16 11.61 -8.78
N GLU A 95 -19.61 11.39 -7.53
CA GLU A 95 -20.75 10.52 -7.20
C GLU A 95 -21.97 11.28 -6.66
N GLY A 96 -21.86 12.61 -6.46
CA GLY A 96 -22.97 13.46 -6.03
C GLY A 96 -23.43 13.28 -4.58
N ARG A 97 -22.70 12.51 -3.77
CA ARG A 97 -23.02 12.19 -2.37
C ARG A 97 -21.77 12.06 -1.52
N TYR A 98 -21.94 12.04 -0.19
CA TYR A 98 -20.85 11.67 0.72
C TYR A 98 -20.54 10.17 0.60
N PRO A 99 -19.26 9.76 0.71
CA PRO A 99 -18.93 8.36 0.87
C PRO A 99 -19.39 7.90 2.26
N GLU A 100 -20.00 6.72 2.37
CA GLU A 100 -20.41 6.20 3.67
C GLU A 100 -19.24 5.53 4.40
N ASN A 101 -18.33 4.89 3.66
CA ASN A 101 -17.17 4.20 4.22
C ASN A 101 -15.93 4.32 3.32
N VAL A 102 -14.80 4.68 3.92
CA VAL A 102 -13.48 4.74 3.28
C VAL A 102 -12.61 3.59 3.81
N ALA A 103 -12.28 2.64 2.96
CA ALA A 103 -11.38 1.55 3.27
C ALA A 103 -9.91 1.99 3.11
N ILE A 104 -9.15 2.04 4.20
CA ILE A 104 -7.79 2.58 4.25
C ILE A 104 -6.78 1.46 4.52
N TYR A 105 -5.77 1.36 3.66
CA TYR A 105 -4.59 0.55 3.95
C TYR A 105 -3.61 1.36 4.84
N TRP A 106 -3.60 1.08 6.15
CA TRP A 106 -2.81 1.86 7.11
C TRP A 106 -1.45 1.21 7.41
N MET A 107 -0.41 1.76 6.78
CA MET A 107 0.95 1.25 6.85
C MET A 107 1.81 1.91 7.92
N CYS A 108 2.82 1.20 8.42
CA CYS A 108 3.78 1.73 9.38
C CYS A 108 4.58 2.92 8.82
N SER A 109 4.71 3.03 7.50
CA SER A 109 5.32 4.19 6.83
C SER A 109 4.55 5.48 7.08
N ASP A 110 3.23 5.41 7.29
CA ASP A 110 2.46 6.60 7.68
C ASP A 110 2.93 7.16 9.03
N ILE A 111 3.14 6.27 9.99
CA ILE A 111 3.61 6.64 11.31
C ILE A 111 5.08 7.05 11.25
N MET A 112 5.94 6.21 10.66
CA MET A 112 7.40 6.38 10.68
C MET A 112 7.92 7.48 9.75
N TRP A 113 7.28 7.74 8.61
CA TRP A 113 7.77 8.71 7.62
C TRP A 113 6.94 10.00 7.56
N ALA A 114 5.68 9.94 7.98
CA ALA A 114 4.74 11.05 7.87
C ALA A 114 4.13 11.47 9.21
N ASP A 115 4.73 11.03 10.32
CA ASP A 115 4.37 11.48 11.67
C ASP A 115 2.87 11.29 12.03
N GLY A 116 2.19 10.35 11.36
CA GLY A 116 0.78 10.00 11.58
C GLY A 116 -0.26 10.75 10.73
N GLU A 117 0.08 11.22 9.54
CA GLU A 117 -0.87 11.90 8.63
C GLU A 117 -2.13 11.05 8.34
N GLY A 118 -1.98 9.75 8.09
CA GLY A 118 -3.06 8.80 7.84
C GLY A 118 -3.86 8.48 9.09
N MET A 119 -3.19 8.37 10.25
CA MET A 119 -3.87 8.30 11.54
C MET A 119 -4.78 9.53 11.77
N ALA A 120 -4.26 10.72 11.50
CA ALA A 120 -5.02 11.96 11.57
C ALA A 120 -6.18 11.99 10.56
N GLN A 121 -5.96 11.48 9.34
CA GLN A 121 -7.01 11.37 8.33
C GLN A 121 -8.15 10.46 8.82
N ILE A 122 -7.83 9.28 9.37
CA ILE A 122 -8.81 8.35 9.95
C ILE A 122 -9.61 9.06 11.06
N MET A 123 -8.93 9.72 11.99
CA MET A 123 -9.56 10.46 13.09
C MET A 123 -10.49 11.55 12.59
N HIS A 124 -10.05 12.35 11.61
CA HIS A 124 -10.87 13.42 11.08
C HIS A 124 -12.09 12.87 10.31
N LEU A 125 -11.96 11.82 9.50
CA LEU A 125 -13.09 11.19 8.79
C LEU A 125 -14.24 10.82 9.74
N ILE A 126 -13.94 10.14 10.85
CA ILE A 126 -14.92 9.77 11.89
C ILE A 126 -15.34 10.96 12.79
N GLY A 127 -14.71 12.13 12.63
CA GLY A 127 -15.06 13.36 13.33
C GLY A 127 -14.54 13.43 14.76
N VAL A 128 -13.32 12.93 15.00
CA VAL A 128 -12.59 13.13 16.27
C VAL A 128 -11.27 13.86 16.01
N ARG A 129 -10.78 14.59 17.01
CA ARG A 129 -9.44 15.21 16.97
C ARG A 129 -8.56 14.73 18.15
N PRO A 130 -7.24 14.54 17.94
CA PRO A 130 -6.34 14.12 19.01
C PRO A 130 -6.23 15.18 20.12
N LYS A 131 -5.97 14.73 21.35
CA LYS A 131 -5.60 15.60 22.47
C LYS A 131 -4.10 15.49 22.74
N TRP A 132 -3.41 16.62 22.73
CA TRP A 132 -1.97 16.66 23.06
C TRP A 132 -1.72 17.23 24.46
N LEU A 133 -0.82 16.59 25.19
CA LEU A 133 -0.22 17.15 26.39
C LEU A 133 0.80 18.24 26.03
N LYS A 134 1.20 19.07 27.00
CA LYS A 134 2.21 20.12 26.80
C LYS A 134 3.56 19.60 26.29
N ASN A 135 3.88 18.32 26.51
CA ASN A 135 5.09 17.66 26.02
C ASN A 135 4.94 17.07 24.60
N GLY A 136 3.80 17.27 23.95
CA GLY A 136 3.51 16.77 22.60
C GLY A 136 3.09 15.30 22.53
N ARG A 137 2.92 14.60 23.66
CA ARG A 137 2.34 13.26 23.66
C ARG A 137 0.82 13.33 23.49
N VAL A 138 0.27 12.43 22.70
CA VAL A 138 -1.16 12.22 22.53
C VAL A 138 -1.72 11.52 23.77
N ASN A 139 -2.81 12.06 24.31
CA ASN A 139 -3.50 11.60 25.50
C ASN A 139 -5.02 11.56 25.22
N GLY A 140 -5.41 10.66 24.32
CA GLY A 140 -6.80 10.47 23.93
C GLY A 140 -7.22 11.37 22.76
N PHE A 141 -8.54 11.54 22.64
CA PHE A 141 -9.20 12.32 21.60
C PHE A 141 -10.37 13.12 22.18
N GLU A 142 -10.94 13.99 21.36
CA GLU A 142 -12.25 14.58 21.55
C GLU A 142 -13.11 14.41 20.31
N VAL A 143 -14.38 14.12 20.54
CA VAL A 143 -15.41 14.11 19.51
C VAL A 143 -15.69 15.55 19.08
N ILE A 144 -15.58 15.82 17.78
CA ILE A 144 -15.99 17.09 17.18
C ILE A 144 -17.51 17.05 17.03
N SER A 145 -18.22 18.09 17.48
CA SER A 145 -19.68 18.17 17.31
C SER A 145 -20.07 18.22 15.82
N LEU A 146 -21.26 17.73 15.45
CA LEU A 146 -21.72 17.79 14.05
C LEU A 146 -21.80 19.23 13.51
N ASP A 147 -22.15 20.20 14.37
CA ASP A 147 -22.19 21.63 14.01
C ASP A 147 -20.80 22.16 13.64
N GLU A 148 -19.76 21.77 14.40
CA GLU A 148 -18.38 22.13 14.07
C GLU A 148 -17.85 21.33 12.87
N LEU A 149 -18.25 20.06 12.74
CA LEU A 149 -17.79 19.16 11.68
C LEU A 149 -18.36 19.54 10.31
N GLY A 150 -19.60 20.05 10.26
CA GLY A 150 -20.26 20.56 9.05
C GLY A 150 -20.61 19.50 8.00
N ARG A 151 -20.55 18.21 8.35
CA ARG A 151 -20.82 17.07 7.47
C ARG A 151 -21.13 15.80 8.27
N PRO A 152 -21.60 14.72 7.63
CA PRO A 152 -21.67 13.40 8.27
C PRO A 152 -20.30 12.88 8.73
N ARG A 153 -20.31 12.05 9.78
CA ARG A 153 -19.16 11.21 10.15
C ARG A 153 -19.06 10.07 9.16
N ILE A 154 -17.89 9.94 8.53
CA ILE A 154 -17.62 8.93 7.51
C ILE A 154 -17.06 7.69 8.20
N ASP A 155 -17.62 6.51 7.92
CA ASP A 155 -17.09 5.26 8.46
C ASP A 155 -15.76 4.90 7.80
N VAL A 156 -14.98 4.06 8.47
CA VAL A 156 -13.64 3.68 8.03
C VAL A 156 -13.42 2.19 8.18
N THR A 157 -12.95 1.53 7.13
CA THR A 157 -12.49 0.13 7.21
C THR A 157 -10.99 0.10 7.10
N ILE A 158 -10.31 -0.30 8.14
CA ILE A 158 -8.87 -0.12 8.25
C ILE A 158 -8.20 -1.49 8.16
N ARG A 159 -7.46 -1.71 7.06
CA ARG A 159 -6.48 -2.79 7.02
C ARG A 159 -5.14 -2.25 7.50
N VAL A 160 -4.75 -2.55 8.74
CA VAL A 160 -3.44 -2.13 9.28
C VAL A 160 -2.35 -3.08 8.86
N SER A 161 -1.17 -2.66 8.43
CA SER A 161 -0.10 -3.63 8.10
C SER A 161 0.35 -4.44 9.35
N GLY A 162 0.92 -5.63 9.14
CA GLY A 162 1.46 -6.43 10.25
C GLY A 162 2.59 -5.72 11.03
N ILE A 163 3.37 -4.88 10.35
CA ILE A 163 4.39 -4.05 11.00
C ILE A 163 3.72 -2.99 11.88
N THR A 164 2.63 -2.36 11.43
CA THR A 164 1.85 -1.42 12.24
C THR A 164 1.30 -2.11 13.49
N ARG A 165 0.70 -3.29 13.34
CA ARG A 165 0.19 -4.13 14.43
C ARG A 165 1.24 -4.38 15.50
N ASP A 166 2.45 -4.76 15.10
CA ASP A 166 3.49 -5.18 16.04
C ASP A 166 4.18 -4.00 16.73
N ASN A 167 4.35 -2.87 16.04
CA ASN A 167 5.16 -1.75 16.52
C ASN A 167 4.35 -0.58 17.09
N PHE A 168 3.08 -0.45 16.72
CA PHE A 168 2.22 0.68 17.10
C PHE A 168 0.84 0.25 17.64
N PRO A 169 0.76 -0.73 18.56
CA PRO A 169 -0.52 -1.20 19.09
C PRO A 169 -1.30 -0.09 19.81
N ASN A 170 -0.61 0.84 20.48
CA ASN A 170 -1.24 1.99 21.14
C ASN A 170 -1.99 2.91 20.15
N CYS A 171 -1.51 3.03 18.91
CA CYS A 171 -2.17 3.82 17.86
C CYS A 171 -3.44 3.10 17.38
N ILE A 172 -3.38 1.78 17.25
CA ILE A 172 -4.53 0.93 16.90
C ILE A 172 -5.61 1.00 17.98
N GLU A 173 -5.22 0.86 19.25
CA GLU A 173 -6.14 0.94 20.38
C GLU A 173 -6.84 2.31 20.43
N LEU A 174 -6.09 3.41 20.23
CA LEU A 174 -6.67 4.76 20.25
C LEU A 174 -7.73 4.96 19.15
N ILE A 175 -7.50 4.43 17.95
CA ILE A 175 -8.46 4.52 16.85
C ILE A 175 -9.69 3.64 17.13
N ASP A 176 -9.50 2.41 17.64
CA ASP A 176 -10.60 1.52 18.00
C ASP A 176 -11.46 2.10 19.14
N GLU A 177 -10.86 2.79 20.11
CA GLU A 177 -11.60 3.55 21.13
C GLU A 177 -12.42 4.68 20.53
N ALA A 178 -11.85 5.43 19.58
CA ALA A 178 -12.55 6.52 18.91
C ALA A 178 -13.72 6.03 18.07
N VAL A 179 -13.56 4.92 17.34
CA VAL A 179 -14.63 4.29 16.57
C VAL A 179 -15.79 3.86 17.49
N GLN A 180 -15.48 3.21 18.62
CA GLN A 180 -16.50 2.79 19.59
C GLN A 180 -17.27 3.98 20.18
N GLU A 181 -16.56 5.04 20.58
CA GLU A 181 -17.18 6.25 21.10
C GLU A 181 -18.12 6.86 20.06
N VAL A 182 -17.63 7.05 18.83
CA VAL A 182 -18.41 7.64 17.73
C VAL A 182 -19.63 6.79 17.35
N ALA A 183 -19.51 5.47 17.34
CA ALA A 183 -20.63 4.57 17.08
C ALA A 183 -21.74 4.67 18.14
N SER A 184 -21.36 4.97 19.39
CA SER A 184 -22.27 5.04 20.53
C SER A 184 -23.07 6.35 20.62
N LEU A 185 -22.62 7.42 19.95
CA LEU A 185 -23.25 8.74 19.97
C LEU A 185 -24.72 8.66 19.54
N ASP A 186 -25.59 9.40 20.24
CA ASP A 186 -27.01 9.52 19.87
C ASP A 186 -27.20 10.55 18.74
N GLU A 187 -26.72 10.19 17.55
CA GLU A 187 -26.81 10.99 16.33
C GLU A 187 -27.67 10.28 15.26
N PRO A 188 -28.34 11.02 14.36
CA PRO A 188 -29.04 10.42 13.24
C PRO A 188 -28.09 9.62 12.34
N VAL A 189 -28.52 8.44 11.88
CA VAL A 189 -27.70 7.54 11.04
C VAL A 189 -27.25 8.17 9.71
N GLU A 190 -28.01 9.12 9.17
CA GLU A 190 -27.64 9.88 7.97
C GLU A 190 -26.51 10.90 8.20
N MET A 191 -26.21 11.22 9.46
CA MET A 191 -25.12 12.10 9.88
C MET A 191 -23.97 11.34 10.56
N ASN A 192 -24.12 10.04 10.79
CA ASN A 192 -23.12 9.21 11.43
C ASN A 192 -23.12 7.81 10.81
N PHE A 193 -22.33 7.64 9.75
CA PHE A 193 -22.22 6.37 9.03
C PHE A 193 -21.53 5.28 9.86
N VAL A 194 -20.65 5.65 10.80
CA VAL A 194 -20.06 4.70 11.76
C VAL A 194 -21.17 4.04 12.59
N ARG A 195 -22.11 4.84 13.13
CA ARG A 195 -23.28 4.35 13.85
C ARG A 195 -24.22 3.58 12.95
N LYS A 196 -24.53 4.09 11.75
CA LYS A 196 -25.38 3.42 10.75
C LYS A 196 -24.93 1.97 10.53
N HIS A 197 -23.68 1.77 10.11
CA HIS A 197 -23.16 0.45 9.82
C HIS A 197 -22.98 -0.42 11.08
N THR A 198 -22.70 0.19 12.23
CA THR A 198 -22.67 -0.54 13.51
C THR A 198 -24.05 -1.14 13.82
N LEU A 199 -25.14 -0.36 13.68
CA LEU A 199 -26.49 -0.86 13.91
C LEU A 199 -26.90 -1.94 12.90
N GLU A 200 -26.57 -1.75 11.62
CA GLU A 200 -26.79 -2.77 10.58
C GLU A 200 -26.05 -4.08 10.91
N GLN A 201 -24.79 -3.99 11.32
CA GLN A 201 -23.98 -5.14 11.67
C GLN A 201 -24.45 -5.82 12.97
N MET A 202 -24.94 -5.06 13.95
CA MET A 202 -25.59 -5.62 15.14
C MET A 202 -26.84 -6.44 14.77
N ASN A 203 -27.65 -5.95 13.82
CA ASN A 203 -28.82 -6.69 13.35
C ASN A 203 -28.43 -8.02 12.67
N GLU A 204 -27.32 -8.06 11.93
CA GLU A 204 -26.80 -9.29 11.33
C GLU A 204 -26.23 -10.26 12.38
N ILE A 205 -25.56 -9.75 13.41
CA ILE A 205 -24.99 -10.57 14.50
C ILE A 205 -26.09 -11.18 15.38
N GLY A 206 -27.19 -10.45 15.58
CA GLY A 206 -28.29 -10.82 16.47
C GLY A 206 -28.01 -10.53 17.95
N ASP A 207 -28.98 -10.87 18.80
CA ASP A 207 -28.92 -10.64 20.25
C ASP A 207 -27.91 -11.61 20.90
N GLY A 208 -26.80 -11.08 21.38
CA GLY A 208 -25.78 -11.85 22.10
C GLY A 208 -24.81 -10.96 22.87
N ASP A 209 -24.11 -11.56 23.83
CA ASP A 209 -23.04 -10.87 24.58
C ASP A 209 -22.00 -10.29 23.59
N ASN A 210 -21.61 -9.05 23.81
CA ASN A 210 -20.65 -8.31 22.98
C ASN A 210 -21.09 -7.99 21.53
N ALA A 211 -22.38 -8.03 21.20
CA ALA A 211 -22.87 -7.65 19.85
C ALA A 211 -22.37 -6.27 19.41
N PHE A 212 -22.44 -5.26 20.29
CA PHE A 212 -21.90 -3.92 20.02
C PHE A 212 -20.39 -3.97 19.73
N ARG A 213 -19.59 -4.60 20.59
CA ARG A 213 -18.14 -4.70 20.41
C ARG A 213 -17.74 -5.38 19.10
N ARG A 214 -18.50 -6.41 18.69
CA ARG A 214 -18.31 -7.11 17.42
C ARG A 214 -18.68 -6.24 16.22
N ALA A 215 -19.77 -5.48 16.33
CA ALA A 215 -20.24 -4.59 15.28
C ALA A 215 -19.39 -3.32 15.10
N THR A 216 -18.59 -2.94 16.10
CA THR A 216 -17.67 -1.80 16.02
C THR A 216 -16.27 -2.19 15.50
N PHE A 217 -16.03 -3.45 15.11
CA PHE A 217 -14.74 -3.80 14.52
C PHE A 217 -14.56 -3.08 13.17
N ARG A 218 -13.54 -2.23 13.12
CA ARG A 218 -13.09 -1.53 11.91
C ARG A 218 -11.62 -1.76 11.57
N ILE A 219 -10.85 -2.30 12.50
CA ILE A 219 -9.41 -2.53 12.30
C ILE A 219 -9.16 -4.02 12.12
N PHE A 220 -8.66 -4.38 10.94
CA PHE A 220 -8.38 -5.75 10.54
C PHE A 220 -6.92 -5.92 10.10
N CYS A 221 -6.37 -7.10 10.33
CA CYS A 221 -5.01 -7.44 9.93
C CYS A 221 -4.88 -8.95 9.65
N SER A 222 -3.68 -9.37 9.28
CA SER A 222 -3.32 -10.78 9.22
C SER A 222 -3.26 -11.37 10.60
N MET A 223 -3.48 -12.69 10.68
CA MET A 223 -3.34 -13.48 11.92
C MET A 223 -2.06 -13.09 12.70
N PRO A 224 -2.09 -13.09 14.05
CA PRO A 224 -0.89 -12.85 14.84
C PRO A 224 0.32 -13.68 14.37
N GLY A 225 1.48 -13.04 14.22
CA GLY A 225 2.70 -13.67 13.71
C GLY A 225 2.78 -13.83 12.18
N VAL A 226 1.71 -13.50 11.44
CA VAL A 226 1.65 -13.56 9.97
C VAL A 226 1.68 -12.15 9.37
N TYR A 227 2.27 -12.02 8.18
CA TYR A 227 2.40 -10.76 7.43
C TYR A 227 1.85 -10.88 6.01
N GLN A 228 1.66 -9.72 5.38
CA GLN A 228 1.08 -9.55 4.04
C GLN A 228 -0.39 -9.99 3.95
N ALA A 229 -0.96 -9.96 2.76
CA ALA A 229 -2.41 -10.11 2.55
C ALA A 229 -2.81 -11.42 1.84
N GLY A 230 -1.86 -12.30 1.52
CA GLY A 230 -2.08 -13.51 0.73
C GLY A 230 -2.27 -13.25 -0.77
N THR A 231 -2.99 -12.20 -1.15
CA THR A 231 -3.33 -11.86 -2.56
C THR A 231 -2.09 -11.77 -3.45
N GLN A 232 -1.02 -11.14 -2.98
CA GLN A 232 0.22 -11.03 -3.74
C GLN A 232 0.89 -12.38 -4.01
N LEU A 233 0.75 -13.36 -3.10
CA LEU A 233 1.26 -14.71 -3.32
C LEU A 233 0.41 -15.45 -4.35
N ALA A 234 -0.91 -15.30 -4.29
CA ALA A 234 -1.81 -15.89 -5.30
C ALA A 234 -1.52 -15.33 -6.70
N VAL A 235 -1.31 -14.02 -6.82
CA VAL A 235 -0.95 -13.36 -8.09
C VAL A 235 0.39 -13.88 -8.61
N TYR A 236 1.45 -13.92 -7.78
CA TYR A 236 2.77 -14.40 -8.23
C TYR A 236 2.81 -15.89 -8.53
N ALA A 237 2.02 -16.70 -7.81
CA ALA A 237 1.87 -18.12 -8.10
C ALA A 237 0.94 -18.38 -9.30
N SER A 238 0.27 -17.36 -9.85
CA SER A 238 -0.78 -17.50 -10.88
C SER A 238 -1.94 -18.42 -10.41
N ALA A 239 -2.09 -18.58 -9.09
CA ALA A 239 -2.98 -19.53 -8.43
C ALA A 239 -4.39 -18.93 -8.20
N TRP A 240 -5.00 -18.45 -9.29
CA TRP A 240 -6.31 -17.82 -9.32
C TRP A 240 -6.90 -17.89 -10.73
N LYS A 241 -8.23 -17.90 -10.87
CA LYS A 241 -8.95 -17.89 -12.16
C LYS A 241 -9.68 -16.56 -12.35
N GLU A 242 -10.41 -16.13 -11.34
CA GLU A 242 -11.25 -14.93 -11.38
C GLU A 242 -10.90 -13.95 -10.25
N GLU A 243 -11.30 -12.68 -10.38
CA GLU A 243 -11.12 -11.66 -9.32
C GLU A 243 -11.71 -12.12 -7.97
N LYS A 244 -12.79 -12.90 -8.01
CA LYS A 244 -13.40 -13.53 -6.83
C LYS A 244 -12.41 -14.37 -6.03
N ASP A 245 -11.52 -15.12 -6.68
CA ASP A 245 -10.53 -15.94 -5.97
C ASP A 245 -9.57 -15.06 -5.16
N LEU A 246 -9.16 -13.93 -5.71
CA LEU A 246 -8.30 -12.94 -5.04
C LEU A 246 -9.01 -12.27 -3.86
N ALA A 247 -10.31 -11.93 -4.03
CA ALA A 247 -11.16 -11.42 -2.96
C ALA A 247 -11.27 -12.42 -1.80
N GLU A 248 -11.49 -13.70 -2.11
CA GLU A 248 -11.60 -14.76 -1.10
C GLU A 248 -10.28 -15.02 -0.35
N VAL A 249 -9.15 -15.04 -1.07
CA VAL A 249 -7.80 -15.12 -0.47
C VAL A 249 -7.61 -13.94 0.49
N PHE A 250 -7.96 -12.73 0.05
CA PHE A 250 -7.85 -11.54 0.87
C PHE A 250 -8.70 -11.67 2.14
N LEU A 251 -9.98 -12.02 2.04
CA LEU A 251 -10.83 -12.19 3.23
C LEU A 251 -10.24 -13.20 4.21
N TYR A 252 -9.82 -14.37 3.72
CA TYR A 252 -9.28 -15.44 4.56
C TYR A 252 -8.06 -15.00 5.37
N TRP A 253 -7.09 -14.35 4.72
CA TRP A 253 -5.84 -13.96 5.37
C TRP A 253 -5.97 -12.69 6.22
N ASN A 254 -6.98 -11.86 6.00
CA ASN A 254 -7.08 -10.52 6.58
C ASN A 254 -8.26 -10.33 7.54
N GLY A 255 -9.16 -11.32 7.69
CA GLY A 255 -10.33 -11.28 8.58
C GLY A 255 -10.05 -11.45 10.07
N TYR A 256 -8.94 -10.90 10.58
CA TYR A 256 -8.62 -10.91 12.01
C TYR A 256 -8.73 -9.50 12.58
N ALA A 257 -9.62 -9.31 13.54
CA ALA A 257 -9.89 -8.02 14.16
C ALA A 257 -8.82 -7.66 15.21
N TYR A 258 -8.53 -6.36 15.31
CA TYR A 258 -7.59 -5.77 16.27
C TYR A 258 -8.20 -4.53 16.91
N GLY A 259 -7.78 -4.22 18.12
CA GLY A 259 -8.27 -3.07 18.87
C GLY A 259 -7.98 -3.20 20.37
N LYS A 260 -8.58 -2.34 21.16
CA LYS A 260 -8.45 -2.40 22.63
C LYS A 260 -9.02 -3.71 23.15
N GLY A 261 -8.16 -4.47 23.83
CA GLY A 261 -8.49 -5.79 24.36
C GLY A 261 -8.67 -6.90 23.31
N VAL A 262 -8.36 -6.64 22.03
CA VAL A 262 -8.53 -7.59 20.93
C VAL A 262 -7.26 -7.66 20.09
N PHE A 263 -6.65 -8.85 20.02
CA PHE A 263 -5.39 -9.06 19.31
C PHE A 263 -5.48 -10.25 18.34
N GLY A 264 -6.08 -10.01 17.18
CA GLY A 264 -6.16 -10.98 16.10
C GLY A 264 -7.27 -12.01 16.28
N GLU A 265 -8.46 -11.56 16.69
CA GLU A 265 -9.63 -12.42 16.79
C GLU A 265 -10.24 -12.67 15.40
N ALA A 266 -10.49 -13.93 15.05
CA ALA A 266 -11.11 -14.26 13.76
C ALA A 266 -12.55 -13.72 13.70
N ARG A 267 -12.77 -12.83 12.74
CA ARG A 267 -14.01 -12.05 12.53
C ARG A 267 -14.25 -11.84 11.04
N HIS A 268 -14.14 -12.92 10.28
CA HIS A 268 -14.29 -12.89 8.82
C HIS A 268 -15.67 -12.45 8.36
N ASN A 269 -16.73 -12.83 9.08
CA ASN A 269 -18.10 -12.43 8.75
C ASN A 269 -18.29 -10.93 9.00
N GLU A 270 -17.79 -10.41 10.13
CA GLU A 270 -17.84 -8.98 10.40
C GLU A 270 -16.97 -8.18 9.43
N PHE A 271 -15.82 -8.71 9.04
CA PHE A 271 -14.97 -8.10 8.02
C PHE A 271 -15.66 -8.06 6.65
N ALA A 272 -16.28 -9.17 6.23
CA ALA A 272 -17.03 -9.23 4.99
C ALA A 272 -18.25 -8.30 5.03
N GLY A 273 -18.94 -8.20 6.17
CA GLY A 273 -20.07 -7.31 6.37
C GLY A 273 -19.69 -5.84 6.15
N ILE A 274 -18.62 -5.37 6.82
CA ILE A 274 -18.21 -3.96 6.70
C ILE A 274 -17.62 -3.62 5.31
N LEU A 275 -16.97 -4.58 4.64
CA LEU A 275 -16.48 -4.38 3.27
C LEU A 275 -17.60 -4.10 2.26
N LYS A 276 -18.86 -4.49 2.52
CA LYS A 276 -20.01 -4.21 1.65
C LYS A 276 -20.41 -2.73 1.63
N SER A 277 -20.09 -1.97 2.68
CA SER A 277 -20.42 -0.54 2.75
C SER A 277 -19.35 0.37 2.15
N VAL A 278 -18.19 -0.18 1.75
CA VAL A 278 -17.07 0.57 1.22
C VAL A 278 -17.42 1.24 -0.11
N ASP A 279 -17.30 2.57 -0.15
CA ASP A 279 -17.44 3.37 -1.38
C ASP A 279 -16.08 3.70 -2.00
N ILE A 280 -15.03 3.80 -1.17
CA ILE A 280 -13.68 4.20 -1.58
C ILE A 280 -12.65 3.26 -0.96
N THR A 281 -11.73 2.73 -1.76
CA THR A 281 -10.45 2.22 -1.24
C THR A 281 -9.35 3.26 -1.40
N TYR A 282 -8.50 3.36 -0.39
CA TYR A 282 -7.59 4.48 -0.26
C TYR A 282 -6.22 4.10 0.29
N ASN A 283 -5.20 4.72 -0.29
CA ASN A 283 -3.83 4.77 0.23
C ASN A 283 -3.20 6.13 -0.14
N LYS A 284 -1.99 6.41 0.34
CA LYS A 284 -1.29 7.66 0.02
C LYS A 284 0.21 7.48 -0.14
N VAL A 285 0.85 8.47 -0.75
CA VAL A 285 2.30 8.59 -0.88
C VAL A 285 2.80 9.89 -0.26
N VAL A 286 3.99 9.81 0.34
CA VAL A 286 4.58 10.89 1.15
C VAL A 286 5.91 11.39 0.57
N SER A 287 6.46 10.70 -0.44
CA SER A 287 7.74 11.02 -1.08
C SER A 287 7.85 10.34 -2.44
N ASP A 288 8.69 10.87 -3.32
CA ASP A 288 9.09 10.21 -4.56
C ASP A 288 10.22 9.18 -4.39
N GLU A 289 10.83 9.08 -3.20
CA GLU A 289 11.84 8.06 -2.89
C GLU A 289 11.26 6.64 -2.98
N TYR A 290 9.96 6.48 -2.67
CA TYR A 290 9.26 5.20 -2.67
C TYR A 290 7.84 5.35 -3.21
N ASP A 291 7.33 4.36 -3.94
CA ASP A 291 6.02 4.43 -4.58
C ASP A 291 5.26 3.09 -4.57
N LEU A 292 4.07 3.08 -5.15
CA LEU A 292 3.16 1.93 -5.21
C LEU A 292 3.69 0.72 -5.99
N PHE A 293 4.77 0.88 -6.78
CA PHE A 293 5.49 -0.23 -7.39
C PHE A 293 6.78 -0.58 -6.62
N GLY A 294 6.99 -0.04 -5.42
CA GLY A 294 8.15 -0.33 -4.58
C GLY A 294 8.08 -1.69 -3.87
N CYS A 295 6.87 -2.18 -3.57
CA CYS A 295 6.64 -3.48 -2.92
C CYS A 295 5.30 -4.09 -3.32
N CYS A 296 5.25 -5.42 -3.38
CA CYS A 296 4.04 -6.17 -3.68
C CYS A 296 2.93 -6.02 -2.62
N CYS A 297 3.28 -5.62 -1.38
CA CYS A 297 2.30 -5.42 -0.32
C CYS A 297 1.25 -4.34 -0.67
N TYR A 298 1.56 -3.41 -1.57
CA TYR A 298 0.62 -2.36 -1.98
C TYR A 298 -0.54 -2.96 -2.77
N PHE A 299 -0.30 -3.53 -3.95
CA PHE A 299 -1.37 -4.19 -4.71
C PHE A 299 -1.94 -5.40 -3.94
N GLY A 300 -1.10 -6.14 -3.21
CA GLY A 300 -1.57 -7.29 -2.43
C GLY A 300 -2.59 -6.90 -1.36
N THR A 301 -2.41 -5.75 -0.71
CA THR A 301 -3.31 -5.32 0.38
C THR A 301 -4.36 -4.33 -0.09
N HIS A 302 -3.97 -3.22 -0.72
CA HIS A 302 -4.91 -2.21 -1.22
C HIS A 302 -5.70 -2.75 -2.42
N GLY A 303 -5.03 -3.40 -3.36
CA GLY A 303 -5.71 -4.07 -4.47
C GLY A 303 -6.58 -5.23 -4.00
N GLY A 304 -6.05 -6.13 -3.16
CA GLY A 304 -6.83 -7.22 -2.57
C GLY A 304 -8.09 -6.74 -1.80
N MET A 305 -7.97 -5.63 -1.07
CA MET A 305 -9.11 -4.97 -0.39
C MET A 305 -10.12 -4.40 -1.38
N THR A 306 -9.65 -3.87 -2.51
CA THR A 306 -10.51 -3.35 -3.60
C THR A 306 -11.29 -4.48 -4.25
N ALA A 307 -10.63 -5.57 -4.65
CA ALA A 307 -11.27 -6.76 -5.19
C ALA A 307 -12.31 -7.33 -4.21
N ALA A 308 -11.98 -7.41 -2.91
CA ALA A 308 -12.91 -7.89 -1.90
C ALA A 308 -14.13 -6.97 -1.72
N ALA A 309 -13.92 -5.65 -1.65
CA ALA A 309 -15.00 -4.67 -1.52
C ALA A 309 -15.93 -4.69 -2.75
N ARG A 310 -15.39 -4.70 -3.98
CA ARG A 310 -16.17 -4.79 -5.22
C ARG A 310 -16.96 -6.10 -5.30
N HIS A 311 -16.29 -7.23 -5.04
CA HIS A 311 -16.92 -8.55 -5.09
C HIS A 311 -18.07 -8.68 -4.09
N LEU A 312 -17.88 -8.25 -2.84
CA LEU A 312 -18.88 -8.39 -1.79
C LEU A 312 -20.04 -7.39 -1.90
N SER A 313 -19.74 -6.15 -2.28
CA SER A 313 -20.77 -5.11 -2.40
C SER A 313 -21.58 -5.23 -3.70
N GLY A 314 -20.99 -5.78 -4.77
CA GLY A 314 -21.56 -5.75 -6.11
C GLY A 314 -21.65 -4.34 -6.71
N LYS A 315 -20.96 -3.36 -6.11
CA LYS A 315 -20.95 -1.95 -6.53
C LYS A 315 -19.61 -1.59 -7.15
N ASP A 316 -19.62 -0.51 -7.93
CA ASP A 316 -18.39 0.15 -8.35
C ASP A 316 -17.76 0.88 -7.16
N VAL A 317 -16.64 0.36 -6.66
CA VAL A 317 -15.87 0.96 -5.57
C VAL A 317 -14.76 1.81 -6.18
N LYS A 318 -14.71 3.09 -5.80
CA LYS A 318 -13.69 4.03 -6.29
C LYS A 318 -12.34 3.76 -5.64
N THR A 319 -11.27 3.88 -6.40
CA THR A 319 -9.90 3.76 -5.89
C THR A 319 -9.20 5.12 -5.92
N TYR A 320 -9.06 5.74 -4.76
CA TYR A 320 -8.41 7.04 -4.64
C TYR A 320 -7.02 6.92 -4.02
N TYR A 321 -6.17 7.89 -4.33
CA TYR A 321 -4.79 7.91 -3.90
C TYR A 321 -4.37 9.33 -3.46
N GLY A 322 -3.94 9.45 -2.21
CA GLY A 322 -3.49 10.72 -1.63
C GLY A 322 -2.03 11.04 -1.94
N ASP A 323 -1.72 12.32 -2.08
CA ASP A 323 -0.38 12.84 -2.29
C ASP A 323 -0.05 13.88 -1.21
N THR A 324 0.98 13.59 -0.40
CA THR A 324 1.52 14.50 0.63
C THR A 324 3.04 14.66 0.52
N ARG A 325 3.60 14.46 -0.69
CA ARG A 325 5.01 14.71 -0.99
C ARG A 325 5.43 16.12 -0.57
N GLU A 326 4.55 17.09 -0.84
CA GLU A 326 4.68 18.47 -0.39
C GLU A 326 3.61 18.76 0.66
N GLY A 327 3.97 18.83 1.96
CA GLY A 327 2.97 19.00 3.02
C GLY A 327 2.14 20.30 2.94
N GLY A 328 2.62 21.30 2.18
CA GLY A 328 1.87 22.51 1.85
C GLY A 328 0.80 22.32 0.78
N TYR A 329 0.93 21.28 -0.05
CA TYR A 329 0.08 21.01 -1.20
C TYR A 329 -0.41 19.56 -1.17
N VAL A 330 -1.60 19.39 -0.60
CA VAL A 330 -2.25 18.09 -0.41
C VAL A 330 -3.24 17.84 -1.54
N GLU A 331 -3.11 16.70 -2.21
CA GLU A 331 -4.02 16.29 -3.28
C GLU A 331 -4.56 14.87 -3.08
N VAL A 332 -5.70 14.60 -3.71
CA VAL A 332 -6.26 13.24 -3.87
C VAL A 332 -6.62 13.06 -5.33
N ARG A 333 -6.09 12.00 -5.95
CA ARG A 333 -6.31 11.64 -7.35
C ARG A 333 -6.84 10.21 -7.46
N ASP A 334 -7.16 9.76 -8.67
CA ASP A 334 -7.47 8.35 -8.89
C ASP A 334 -6.20 7.50 -8.81
N LEU A 335 -6.34 6.25 -8.39
CA LEU A 335 -5.24 5.29 -8.38
C LEU A 335 -4.64 5.14 -9.79
N ALA A 336 -5.48 5.08 -10.82
CA ALA A 336 -5.06 5.04 -12.22
C ALA A 336 -4.14 6.23 -12.58
N ASP A 337 -4.45 7.44 -12.09
CA ASP A 337 -3.60 8.62 -12.35
C ASP A 337 -2.23 8.52 -11.68
N GLU A 338 -2.17 7.99 -10.46
CA GLU A 338 -0.89 7.76 -9.79
C GLU A 338 -0.09 6.64 -10.49
N ILE A 339 -0.75 5.56 -10.94
CA ILE A 339 -0.15 4.51 -11.76
C ILE A 339 0.48 5.11 -13.02
N ARG A 340 -0.29 5.88 -13.81
CA ARG A 340 0.18 6.58 -15.01
C ARG A 340 1.38 7.47 -14.69
N ARG A 341 1.31 8.24 -13.61
CA ARG A 341 2.41 9.12 -13.17
C ARG A 341 3.68 8.33 -12.87
N VAL A 342 3.60 7.32 -12.02
CA VAL A 342 4.79 6.56 -11.58
C VAL A 342 5.39 5.78 -12.74
N VAL A 343 4.56 5.20 -13.61
CA VAL A 343 5.02 4.53 -14.84
C VAL A 343 5.81 5.51 -15.71
N ARG A 344 5.26 6.69 -16.02
CA ARG A 344 5.92 7.69 -16.88
C ARG A 344 7.18 8.28 -16.29
N THR A 345 7.21 8.53 -14.99
CA THR A 345 8.35 9.17 -14.31
C THR A 345 9.47 8.21 -13.94
N LYS A 346 9.18 6.91 -13.82
CA LYS A 346 10.15 5.87 -13.49
C LYS A 346 10.17 4.74 -14.51
N LEU A 347 9.19 3.83 -14.49
CA LEU A 347 9.29 2.55 -15.21
C LEU A 347 9.59 2.71 -16.71
N LEU A 348 8.91 3.64 -17.38
CA LEU A 348 9.10 3.93 -18.81
C LEU A 348 10.01 5.13 -19.08
N ASN A 349 10.54 5.77 -18.04
CA ASN A 349 11.43 6.92 -18.19
C ASN A 349 12.82 6.46 -18.64
N PRO A 350 13.32 6.91 -19.81
CA PRO A 350 14.65 6.54 -20.28
C PRO A 350 15.76 6.82 -19.26
N LYS A 351 15.70 7.94 -18.52
CA LYS A 351 16.72 8.27 -17.50
C LYS A 351 16.73 7.27 -16.35
N TRP A 352 15.57 6.77 -15.96
CA TRP A 352 15.46 5.78 -14.90
C TRP A 352 15.90 4.41 -15.38
N ILE A 353 15.51 4.02 -16.60
CA ILE A 353 15.94 2.76 -17.24
C ILE A 353 17.47 2.72 -17.38
N GLU A 354 18.08 3.76 -17.96
CA GLU A 354 19.54 3.87 -18.06
C GLU A 354 20.20 3.99 -16.67
N GLY A 355 19.48 4.52 -15.69
CA GLY A 355 19.82 4.45 -14.27
C GLY A 355 20.01 3.02 -13.79
N MET A 356 19.02 2.19 -14.02
CA MET A 356 19.00 0.78 -13.61
C MET A 356 20.01 -0.05 -14.38
N LYS A 357 20.19 0.18 -15.69
CA LYS A 357 21.13 -0.58 -16.54
C LYS A 357 22.58 -0.52 -16.04
N ARG A 358 22.99 0.57 -15.38
CA ARG A 358 24.32 0.69 -14.74
C ARG A 358 24.55 -0.31 -13.60
N HIS A 359 23.50 -0.97 -13.10
CA HIS A 359 23.55 -1.93 -12.00
C HIS A 359 23.36 -3.40 -12.46
N GLY A 360 23.48 -3.67 -13.77
CA GLY A 360 23.50 -5.02 -14.35
C GLY A 360 22.34 -5.91 -13.87
N TYR A 361 22.67 -7.08 -13.32
CA TYR A 361 21.69 -8.06 -12.80
C TYR A 361 20.66 -7.45 -11.84
N LYS A 362 21.10 -6.59 -10.91
CA LYS A 362 20.20 -5.97 -9.92
C LYS A 362 19.25 -4.97 -10.56
N GLY A 363 19.75 -4.20 -11.52
CA GLY A 363 18.93 -3.27 -12.31
C GLY A 363 17.84 -3.99 -13.10
N ALA A 364 18.22 -5.06 -13.82
CA ALA A 364 17.27 -5.91 -14.54
C ALA A 364 16.21 -6.53 -13.60
N SER A 365 16.64 -7.03 -12.44
CA SER A 365 15.73 -7.58 -11.41
C SER A 365 14.73 -6.56 -10.89
N ASP A 366 15.14 -5.31 -10.68
CA ASP A 366 14.26 -4.26 -10.17
C ASP A 366 13.25 -3.78 -11.20
N ILE A 367 13.65 -3.75 -12.48
CA ILE A 367 12.73 -3.49 -13.60
C ILE A 367 11.65 -4.58 -13.66
N SER A 368 12.06 -5.85 -13.70
CA SER A 368 11.13 -6.99 -13.74
C SER A 368 10.17 -7.01 -12.54
N LYS A 369 10.68 -6.81 -11.32
CA LYS A 369 9.83 -6.69 -10.11
C LYS A 369 8.79 -5.57 -10.21
N ARG A 370 9.13 -4.42 -10.81
CA ARG A 370 8.19 -3.31 -11.00
C ARG A 370 7.13 -3.66 -12.03
N ILE A 371 7.48 -4.29 -13.14
CA ILE A 371 6.53 -4.76 -14.16
C ILE A 371 5.58 -5.80 -13.56
N GLY A 372 6.09 -6.78 -12.81
CA GLY A 372 5.25 -7.73 -12.09
C GLY A 372 4.30 -7.08 -11.06
N ARG A 373 4.63 -5.89 -10.56
CA ARG A 373 3.73 -5.11 -9.69
C ARG A 373 2.70 -4.31 -10.50
N VAL A 374 3.02 -3.86 -11.71
CA VAL A 374 2.01 -3.32 -12.65
C VAL A 374 0.96 -4.40 -12.94
N TYR A 375 1.40 -5.60 -13.29
CA TYR A 375 0.51 -6.76 -13.44
C TYR A 375 -0.33 -7.02 -12.18
N GLY A 376 0.30 -7.00 -11.00
CA GLY A 376 -0.42 -7.22 -9.74
C GLY A 376 -1.47 -6.16 -9.42
N TRP A 377 -1.22 -4.89 -9.77
CA TRP A 377 -2.24 -3.84 -9.67
C TRP A 377 -3.39 -4.10 -10.63
N GLU A 378 -3.11 -4.43 -11.89
CA GLU A 378 -4.17 -4.73 -12.84
C GLU A 378 -5.03 -5.92 -12.42
N ALA A 379 -4.40 -7.01 -12.00
CA ALA A 379 -5.09 -8.21 -11.52
C ALA A 379 -5.99 -7.96 -10.30
N THR A 380 -5.74 -6.91 -9.52
CA THR A 380 -6.46 -6.67 -8.25
C THR A 380 -7.35 -5.43 -8.26
N THR A 381 -7.15 -4.50 -9.19
CA THR A 381 -7.94 -3.28 -9.27
C THR A 381 -8.47 -2.95 -10.66
N GLN A 382 -7.93 -3.53 -11.74
CA GLN A 382 -8.31 -3.16 -13.11
C GLN A 382 -8.17 -1.64 -13.38
N GLU A 383 -7.11 -1.01 -12.84
CA GLU A 383 -6.87 0.44 -12.91
C GLU A 383 -5.61 0.77 -13.74
N VAL A 384 -5.04 -0.20 -14.45
CA VAL A 384 -3.86 -0.02 -15.31
C VAL A 384 -4.33 0.07 -16.76
N ASP A 385 -3.99 1.15 -17.45
CA ASP A 385 -4.36 1.27 -18.86
C ASP A 385 -3.59 0.28 -19.76
N ASP A 386 -4.25 -0.23 -20.80
CA ASP A 386 -3.66 -1.12 -21.81
C ASP A 386 -2.35 -0.57 -22.42
N TRP A 387 -2.28 0.74 -22.68
CA TRP A 387 -1.08 1.35 -23.28
C TRP A 387 0.17 1.18 -22.42
N ILE A 388 0.01 1.02 -21.09
CA ILE A 388 1.13 0.79 -20.18
C ILE A 388 1.77 -0.57 -20.48
N PHE A 389 0.96 -1.61 -20.70
CA PHE A 389 1.44 -2.94 -21.05
C PHE A 389 2.04 -2.97 -22.46
N ASP A 390 1.40 -2.29 -23.43
CA ASP A 390 1.96 -2.13 -24.78
C ASP A 390 3.36 -1.48 -24.74
N ASP A 391 3.51 -0.38 -23.99
CA ASP A 391 4.78 0.32 -23.87
C ASP A 391 5.84 -0.49 -23.11
N ILE A 392 5.44 -1.27 -22.10
CA ILE A 392 6.33 -2.21 -21.42
C ILE A 392 6.85 -3.26 -22.42
N ALA A 393 5.96 -3.86 -23.22
CA ALA A 393 6.34 -4.85 -24.23
C ALA A 393 7.30 -4.24 -25.26
N ARG A 394 6.96 -3.09 -25.82
CA ARG A 394 7.81 -2.37 -26.79
C ARG A 394 9.16 -2.01 -26.21
N ARG A 395 9.18 -1.51 -24.96
CA ARG A 395 10.40 -0.96 -24.36
C ARG A 395 11.34 -2.05 -23.90
N PHE A 396 10.86 -3.17 -23.40
CA PHE A 396 11.71 -4.18 -22.75
C PHE A 396 11.86 -5.49 -23.54
N LEU A 397 10.85 -5.88 -24.33
CA LEU A 397 10.88 -7.12 -25.12
C LEU A 397 11.21 -6.90 -26.58
N MET A 398 10.60 -5.89 -27.22
CA MET A 398 10.77 -5.62 -28.67
C MET A 398 11.97 -4.70 -28.96
N ASN A 399 12.45 -3.94 -27.98
CA ASN A 399 13.61 -3.07 -28.17
C ASN A 399 14.91 -3.88 -28.03
N GLU A 400 15.62 -4.06 -29.14
CA GLU A 400 16.87 -4.83 -29.22
C GLU A 400 17.94 -4.45 -28.18
N GLU A 401 18.10 -3.15 -27.88
CA GLU A 401 19.10 -2.70 -26.91
C GLU A 401 18.77 -3.19 -25.48
N ASN A 402 17.52 -3.03 -25.07
CA ASN A 402 17.08 -3.49 -23.76
C ASN A 402 17.02 -5.02 -23.71
N LYS A 403 16.57 -5.67 -24.78
CA LYS A 403 16.54 -7.14 -24.90
C LYS A 403 17.93 -7.73 -24.69
N LYS A 404 18.94 -7.19 -25.38
CA LYS A 404 20.35 -7.57 -25.21
C LYS A 404 20.87 -7.29 -23.80
N PHE A 405 20.52 -6.15 -23.21
CA PHE A 405 20.87 -5.86 -21.80
C PHE A 405 20.35 -6.95 -20.86
N PHE A 406 19.09 -7.36 -21.00
CA PHE A 406 18.52 -8.42 -20.18
C PHE A 406 19.16 -9.78 -20.48
N GLU A 407 19.37 -10.13 -21.74
CA GLU A 407 20.02 -11.38 -22.14
C GLU A 407 21.40 -11.54 -21.48
N GLU A 408 22.20 -10.46 -21.49
CA GLU A 408 23.55 -10.44 -20.93
C GLU A 408 23.55 -10.43 -19.39
N ASN A 409 22.62 -9.70 -18.76
CA ASN A 409 22.67 -9.43 -17.33
C ASN A 409 21.73 -10.29 -16.48
N ASN A 410 20.53 -10.60 -16.98
CA ASN A 410 19.51 -11.38 -16.27
C ASN A 410 18.39 -11.86 -17.22
N PRO A 411 18.58 -12.97 -17.96
CA PRO A 411 17.57 -13.48 -18.89
C PRO A 411 16.28 -13.96 -18.18
N TRP A 412 16.40 -14.45 -16.94
CA TRP A 412 15.24 -14.85 -16.13
C TRP A 412 14.30 -13.69 -15.82
N ALA A 413 14.84 -12.48 -15.63
CA ALA A 413 14.03 -11.29 -15.41
C ALA A 413 13.21 -10.91 -16.66
N LEU A 414 13.73 -11.18 -17.86
CA LEU A 414 13.04 -10.93 -19.13
C LEU A 414 11.97 -12.00 -19.40
N GLU A 415 12.28 -13.27 -19.10
CA GLU A 415 11.30 -14.36 -19.12
C GLU A 415 10.12 -14.02 -18.21
N GLU A 416 10.37 -13.61 -16.96
CA GLU A 416 9.33 -13.21 -16.03
C GLU A 416 8.43 -12.11 -16.60
N ILE A 417 9.03 -11.10 -17.23
CA ILE A 417 8.29 -10.01 -17.88
C ILE A 417 7.40 -10.56 -18.99
N GLY A 418 7.97 -11.36 -19.90
CA GLY A 418 7.23 -11.97 -21.01
C GLY A 418 6.07 -12.84 -20.52
N ARG A 419 6.33 -13.69 -19.51
CA ARG A 419 5.33 -14.58 -18.91
C ARG A 419 4.19 -13.82 -18.27
N ARG A 420 4.47 -12.75 -17.50
CA ARG A 420 3.43 -11.90 -16.89
C ARG A 420 2.60 -11.16 -17.95
N LEU A 421 3.21 -10.71 -19.05
CA LEU A 421 2.49 -10.05 -20.14
C LEU A 421 1.59 -11.01 -20.91
N ILE A 422 2.06 -12.24 -21.19
CA ILE A 422 1.24 -13.29 -21.80
C ILE A 422 0.08 -13.64 -20.88
N GLU A 423 0.34 -13.82 -19.57
CA GLU A 423 -0.71 -14.09 -18.60
C GLU A 423 -1.75 -12.97 -18.54
N ALA A 424 -1.33 -11.71 -18.56
CA ALA A 424 -2.25 -10.56 -18.61
C ALA A 424 -3.16 -10.62 -19.85
N MET A 425 -2.58 -10.91 -21.02
CA MET A 425 -3.33 -11.07 -22.27
C MET A 425 -4.31 -12.24 -22.21
N GLU A 426 -3.88 -13.41 -21.74
CA GLU A 426 -4.71 -14.62 -21.70
C GLU A 426 -5.86 -14.51 -20.68
N ARG A 427 -5.65 -13.76 -19.60
CA ARG A 427 -6.68 -13.45 -18.60
C ARG A 427 -7.63 -12.33 -19.01
N GLY A 428 -7.36 -11.65 -20.13
CA GLY A 428 -8.15 -10.48 -20.56
C GLY A 428 -7.95 -9.24 -19.69
N LEU A 429 -6.87 -9.19 -18.89
CA LEU A 429 -6.45 -8.02 -18.10
C LEU A 429 -5.79 -6.94 -18.97
N TRP A 430 -5.33 -7.34 -20.16
CA TRP A 430 -4.73 -6.44 -21.13
C TRP A 430 -5.18 -6.86 -22.52
N ASN A 431 -5.55 -5.90 -23.34
CA ASN A 431 -5.81 -6.11 -24.77
C ASN A 431 -4.66 -5.50 -25.60
N PRO A 432 -3.68 -6.31 -26.05
CA PRO A 432 -2.50 -5.79 -26.74
C PRO A 432 -2.83 -5.13 -28.07
N ALA A 433 -2.07 -4.08 -28.41
CA ALA A 433 -2.04 -3.55 -29.77
C ALA A 433 -1.68 -4.67 -30.79
N PRO A 434 -2.22 -4.63 -32.03
CA PRO A 434 -2.05 -5.72 -32.99
C PRO A 434 -0.60 -6.14 -33.24
N ASP A 435 0.31 -5.17 -33.34
CA ASP A 435 1.72 -5.41 -33.58
C ASP A 435 2.43 -6.00 -32.35
N VAL A 436 2.07 -5.56 -31.14
CA VAL A 436 2.56 -6.19 -29.90
C VAL A 436 2.07 -7.63 -29.80
N LYS A 437 0.81 -7.88 -30.13
CA LYS A 437 0.21 -9.22 -30.07
C LYS A 437 0.89 -10.22 -31.00
N GLU A 438 1.22 -9.80 -32.22
CA GLU A 438 1.89 -10.64 -33.21
C GLU A 438 3.31 -11.02 -32.76
N GLU A 439 4.05 -10.08 -32.17
CA GLU A 439 5.44 -10.32 -31.77
C GLU A 439 5.60 -11.00 -30.40
N LEU A 440 4.70 -10.75 -29.43
CA LEU A 440 4.87 -11.15 -28.03
C LEU A 440 5.15 -12.65 -27.86
N LYS A 441 4.40 -13.51 -28.56
CA LYS A 441 4.59 -14.97 -28.50
C LYS A 441 5.91 -15.41 -29.12
N SER A 442 6.30 -14.78 -30.23
CA SER A 442 7.58 -15.08 -30.89
C SER A 442 8.76 -14.69 -30.00
N ILE A 443 8.69 -13.52 -29.36
CA ILE A 443 9.74 -13.04 -28.45
C ILE A 443 9.84 -13.95 -27.22
N TYR A 444 8.70 -14.41 -26.68
CA TYR A 444 8.74 -15.32 -25.54
C TYR A 444 9.41 -16.66 -25.86
N LEU A 445 9.09 -17.26 -27.03
CA LEU A 445 9.75 -18.48 -27.49
C LEU A 445 11.26 -18.31 -27.68
N GLU A 446 11.70 -17.14 -28.15
CA GLU A 446 13.12 -16.84 -28.28
C GLU A 446 13.82 -16.76 -26.91
N ILE A 447 13.16 -16.13 -25.93
CA ILE A 447 13.67 -16.04 -24.54
C ILE A 447 13.78 -17.43 -23.91
N GLU A 448 12.79 -18.30 -24.13
CA GLU A 448 12.85 -19.70 -23.68
C GLU A 448 14.03 -20.44 -24.34
N GLY A 449 14.22 -20.27 -25.65
CA GLY A 449 15.37 -20.83 -26.36
C GLY A 449 16.71 -20.41 -25.74
N TRP A 450 16.86 -19.13 -25.38
CA TRP A 450 18.07 -18.65 -24.68
C TRP A 450 18.28 -19.31 -23.32
N LEU A 451 17.21 -19.53 -22.57
CA LEU A 451 17.28 -20.18 -21.27
C LEU A 451 17.64 -21.65 -21.42
N GLU A 452 17.01 -22.38 -22.33
CA GLU A 452 17.33 -23.79 -22.60
C GLU A 452 18.79 -23.96 -23.05
N GLU A 453 19.28 -23.12 -23.96
CA GLU A 453 20.67 -23.14 -24.41
C GLU A 453 21.67 -22.86 -23.28
N LYS A 454 21.36 -21.90 -22.39
CA LYS A 454 22.23 -21.54 -21.26
C LYS A 454 22.20 -22.57 -20.14
N ILE A 455 21.08 -23.25 -19.93
CA ILE A 455 20.87 -24.16 -18.81
C ILE A 455 21.46 -25.55 -19.09
N GLY A 456 21.51 -26.01 -20.35
CA GLY A 456 21.95 -27.36 -20.70
C GLY A 456 21.09 -28.46 -20.05
N ASP A 457 21.59 -29.70 -19.98
CA ASP A 457 20.89 -30.82 -19.31
C ASP A 457 20.86 -30.64 -17.78
N THR A 458 19.87 -29.90 -17.27
CA THR A 458 19.59 -29.83 -15.83
C THR A 458 18.77 -31.05 -15.39
N LYS A 459 19.33 -31.83 -14.46
CA LYS A 459 18.64 -32.97 -13.82
C LYS A 459 17.94 -32.51 -12.53
N GLY A 460 16.81 -31.83 -12.69
CA GLY A 460 15.91 -31.44 -11.60
C GLY A 460 14.48 -31.27 -12.13
N ASP A 461 13.50 -31.12 -11.24
CA ASP A 461 12.13 -30.78 -11.64
C ASP A 461 12.15 -29.38 -12.26
N PHE A 462 12.15 -29.32 -13.60
CA PHE A 462 12.03 -28.08 -14.35
C PHE A 462 10.58 -27.58 -14.22
N GLN A 463 10.40 -26.48 -13.50
CA GLN A 463 9.16 -25.73 -13.57
C GLN A 463 9.19 -24.96 -14.89
N GLY A 464 8.66 -25.56 -15.95
CA GLY A 464 8.56 -24.93 -17.27
C GLY A 464 7.58 -23.77 -17.28
N ALA A 465 7.37 -23.18 -18.46
CA ALA A 465 6.47 -22.04 -18.65
C ALA A 465 4.97 -22.34 -18.50
N SER A 466 4.60 -23.54 -18.02
CA SER A 466 3.20 -23.85 -17.72
C SER A 466 2.67 -22.94 -16.61
N ILE A 467 1.63 -22.18 -16.92
CA ILE A 467 0.83 -21.48 -15.92
C ILE A 467 -0.12 -22.53 -15.33
N ASP A 468 0.36 -23.31 -14.37
CA ASP A 468 -0.44 -24.31 -13.68
C ASP A 468 -1.37 -23.61 -12.68
N ILE A 469 -2.63 -23.41 -13.09
CA ILE A 469 -3.64 -22.77 -12.25
C ILE A 469 -4.11 -23.78 -11.21
N ILE A 470 -3.75 -23.53 -9.94
CA ILE A 470 -4.23 -24.31 -8.79
C ILE A 470 -5.16 -23.44 -7.95
N THR A 471 -6.41 -23.87 -7.79
CA THR A 471 -7.48 -23.16 -7.08
C THR A 471 -7.95 -23.92 -5.84
N LYS A 472 -8.78 -23.27 -5.02
CA LYS A 472 -9.44 -23.92 -3.87
C LYS A 472 -10.27 -25.16 -4.28
N GLU A 473 -10.75 -25.21 -5.51
CA GLU A 473 -11.56 -26.33 -6.00
C GLU A 473 -10.73 -27.58 -6.23
N GLU A 474 -9.45 -27.40 -6.58
CA GLU A 474 -8.47 -28.45 -6.82
C GLU A 474 -7.71 -28.84 -5.53
N VAL A 475 -7.71 -28.00 -4.50
CA VAL A 475 -7.05 -28.26 -3.20
C VAL A 475 -8.07 -28.48 -2.08
N GLU A 476 -8.33 -29.75 -1.76
CA GLU A 476 -9.41 -30.14 -0.83
C GLU A 476 -9.27 -29.52 0.59
N HIS A 477 -8.04 -29.35 1.08
CA HIS A 477 -7.79 -28.67 2.36
C HIS A 477 -8.14 -27.19 2.32
N TRP A 478 -7.85 -26.53 1.20
CA TRP A 478 -8.18 -25.12 1.00
C TRP A 478 -9.70 -24.94 0.90
N LYS A 479 -10.39 -25.80 0.12
CA LYS A 479 -11.86 -25.84 0.04
C LYS A 479 -12.53 -25.91 1.41
N ARG A 480 -12.06 -26.82 2.27
CA ARG A 480 -12.60 -27.03 3.63
C ARG A 480 -12.44 -25.78 4.50
N LYS A 481 -11.27 -25.12 4.44
CA LYS A 481 -11.00 -23.90 5.19
C LYS A 481 -11.84 -22.72 4.72
N MET A 482 -11.97 -22.52 3.41
CA MET A 482 -12.81 -21.45 2.85
C MET A 482 -14.28 -21.61 3.21
N ALA A 483 -14.80 -22.85 3.19
CA ALA A 483 -16.19 -23.14 3.55
C ALA A 483 -16.52 -22.88 5.04
N GLN A 484 -15.51 -22.83 5.91
CA GLN A 484 -15.70 -22.44 7.33
C GLN A 484 -15.69 -20.93 7.53
N VAL A 485 -15.06 -20.18 6.61
CA VAL A 485 -14.78 -18.75 6.73
C VAL A 485 -15.81 -17.87 6.02
N LEU A 486 -16.41 -18.35 4.93
CA LEU A 486 -17.38 -17.60 4.11
C LEU A 486 -18.84 -18.04 4.34
N ARG A 487 -19.19 -18.45 5.57
CA ARG A 487 -20.51 -18.99 5.92
C ARG A 487 -21.51 -17.93 6.33
#